data_AF-A0A2M7KK83-F1
#
_entry.id   AF-A0A2M7KK83-F1
#
_cell.length_a   1.000
_cell.length_b   1.000
_cell.length_c   1.000
_cell.angle_alpha   90.00
_cell.angle_beta   90.00
_cell.angle_gamma   90.00
#
_symmetry.space_group_name_H-M   'P 1'
#
loop_
_entity.id
_entity.type
_entity.pdbx_description
1 polymer ?
#
loop_
_entity_poly.entity_id
_entity_poly.type
_entity_poly.pdbx_seq_one_letter_code
_entity_poly.pdbx_strand_id
1 'polypeptide(L)' 'MDLLSALRMDKTAFSVTSLDDPSGDREYWLARTPSERLEAVEVMRQILYGYDPSTTRLQRVFAVAQRSPR' A
#
# COMPACT_ATOMS: atom_id res chain seq x y z
N MET A 1 5.35 -8.06 10.23
CA MET A 1 6.18 -6.84 10.27
C MET A 1 5.26 -5.67 10.00
N ASP A 2 5.13 -4.75 10.95
CA ASP A 2 4.33 -3.54 10.80
C ASP A 2 5.04 -2.58 9.83
N LEU A 3 4.63 -2.59 8.55
CA LEU A 3 5.23 -1.79 7.49
C LEU A 3 5.12 -0.29 7.77
N LEU A 4 4.04 0.14 8.45
CA LEU A 4 3.77 1.54 8.76
C LEU A 4 4.74 2.07 9.82
N SER A 5 5.15 1.24 10.78
CA SER A 5 6.15 1.62 11.77
C SER A 5 7.52 2.01 11.18
N ALA A 6 7.85 1.51 9.98
CA ALA A 6 9.09 1.82 9.28
C ALA A 6 8.98 3.00 8.30
N LEU A 7 7.76 3.40 7.94
CA LEU A 7 7.50 4.44 6.94
C LEU A 7 7.59 5.84 7.56
N ARG A 8 8.81 6.28 7.82
CA ARG A 8 9.08 7.68 8.18
C ARG A 8 9.08 8.56 6.92
N MET A 9 8.20 9.55 6.89
CA MET A 9 8.18 10.54 5.81
C MET A 9 9.49 11.32 5.72
N ASP A 10 10.06 11.39 4.52
CA ASP A 10 11.16 12.31 4.22
C ASP A 10 10.59 13.72 4.02
N LYS A 11 10.86 14.59 5.00
CA LYS A 11 10.40 15.98 4.98
C LYS A 11 11.20 16.87 4.02
N THR A 12 12.32 16.39 3.48
CA THR A 12 13.14 17.14 2.51
C THR A 12 12.57 17.08 1.09
N ALA A 13 11.79 16.03 0.79
CA ALA A 13 11.11 15.84 -0.49
C ALA A 13 9.68 16.41 -0.53
N PHE A 14 9.26 17.11 0.52
CA PHE A 14 7.91 17.68 0.66
C PHE A 14 7.88 19.16 0.29
N SER A 15 6.83 19.58 -0.42
CA SER A 15 6.55 21.00 -0.71
C SER A 15 5.08 21.32 -0.44
N VAL A 16 4.81 22.59 -0.09
CA VAL A 16 3.45 23.13 0.07
C VAL A 16 3.14 23.95 -1.18
N THR A 17 2.01 23.68 -1.82
CA THR A 17 1.54 24.35 -3.04
C THR A 17 0.12 24.90 -2.86
N SER A 18 -0.30 25.87 -3.67
CA SER A 18 -1.70 26.32 -3.66
C SER A 18 -2.61 25.25 -4.24
N LEU A 19 -3.87 25.22 -3.80
CA LEU A 19 -4.90 24.36 -4.40
C LEU A 19 -5.30 24.84 -5.81
N ASP A 20 -5.07 26.12 -6.12
CA ASP A 20 -5.36 26.71 -7.42
C ASP A 20 -4.23 26.45 -8.45
N ASP A 21 -3.07 25.95 -8.00
CA ASP A 21 -1.96 25.62 -8.89
C ASP A 21 -2.24 24.30 -9.63
N PRO A 22 -1.76 24.14 -10.88
CA PRO A 22 -1.85 22.88 -11.59
C PRO A 22 -1.18 21.74 -10.79
N SER A 23 -1.91 20.65 -10.52
CA SER A 23 -1.34 19.51 -9.79
C SER A 23 -0.34 18.75 -10.67
N GLY A 24 0.92 18.62 -10.22
CA GLY A 24 1.93 17.77 -10.88
C GLY A 24 1.81 16.28 -10.52
N ASP A 25 0.79 15.89 -9.76
CA ASP A 25 0.62 14.54 -9.23
C ASP A 25 0.54 13.49 -10.34
N ARG A 26 -0.18 13.80 -11.42
CA ARG A 26 -0.37 12.85 -12.53
C ARG A 26 0.95 12.58 -13.24
N GLU A 27 1.69 13.62 -13.59
CA GLU A 27 2.99 13.54 -14.23
C GLU A 27 4.00 12.82 -13.34
N TYR A 28 3.99 13.13 -12.04
CA TYR A 28 4.81 12.45 -11.03
C TYR A 28 4.57 10.94 -11.02
N TRP A 29 3.31 10.51 -10.91
CA TRP A 29 2.97 9.08 -10.86
C TRP A 29 3.25 8.37 -12.18
N LEU A 30 3.07 9.03 -13.33
CA LEU A 30 3.42 8.47 -14.63
C LEU A 30 4.93 8.32 -14.82
N ALA A 31 5.74 9.12 -14.14
CA ALA A 31 7.20 9.01 -14.14
C ALA A 31 7.73 7.94 -13.16
N ARG A 32 6.87 7.21 -12.44
CA ARG A 32 7.25 6.08 -11.58
C ARG A 32 7.02 4.74 -12.28
N THR A 33 7.80 3.74 -11.89
CA THR A 33 7.60 2.37 -12.37
C THR A 33 6.25 1.81 -11.90
N PRO A 34 5.69 0.80 -12.61
CA PRO A 34 4.47 0.12 -12.14
C PRO A 34 4.59 -0.46 -10.74
N SER A 35 5.76 -1.01 -10.36
CA SER A 35 6.00 -1.58 -9.03
C SER A 35 5.96 -0.53 -7.92
N GLU A 36 6.62 0.61 -8.10
CA GLU A 36 6.62 1.71 -7.12
C GLU A 36 5.20 2.26 -6.90
N ARG A 37 4.40 2.36 -7.96
CA ARG A 37 3.00 2.76 -7.85
C ARG A 37 2.18 1.75 -7.06
N LEU A 38 2.41 0.46 -7.28
CA LEU A 38 1.69 -0.60 -6.57
C LEU A 38 2.04 -0.60 -5.08
N GLU A 39 3.32 -0.43 -4.73
CA GLU A 39 3.75 -0.28 -3.34
C GLU A 39 3.11 0.93 -2.66
N ALA A 40 3.09 2.10 -3.33
CA ALA A 40 2.45 3.29 -2.79
C ALA A 40 0.95 3.08 -2.51
N VAL A 41 0.23 2.41 -3.42
CA VAL A 41 -1.19 2.07 -3.24
C VAL A 41 -1.38 1.10 -2.06
N GLU A 42 -0.49 0.12 -1.89
CA GLU A 42 -0.58 -0.82 -0.76
C GLU A 42 -0.35 -0.11 0.58
N VAL A 43 0.60 0.84 0.64
CA VAL A 43 0.79 1.70 1.82
C VAL A 43 -0.47 2.49 2.13
N MET A 44 -1.06 3.15 1.13
CA MET A 44 -2.32 3.87 1.29
C MET A 44 -3.46 2.97 1.78
N ARG A 45 -3.58 1.76 1.22
CA ARG A 45 -4.56 0.76 1.64
C ARG A 45 -4.37 0.41 3.11
N GLN A 46 -3.14 0.21 3.57
CA GLN A 46 -2.87 -0.13 4.97
C GLN A 46 -3.22 1.03 5.92
N ILE A 47 -2.92 2.27 5.53
CA ILE A 47 -3.26 3.48 6.29
C ILE A 47 -4.78 3.65 6.40
N LEU A 48 -5.50 3.64 5.26
CA LEU A 48 -6.94 3.94 5.25
C LEU A 48 -7.79 2.86 5.93
N TYR A 49 -7.38 1.60 5.86
CA TYR A 49 -8.17 0.48 6.39
C TYR A 49 -7.68 -0.04 7.74
N GLY A 50 -6.69 0.60 8.36
CA GLY A 50 -6.18 0.22 9.68
C GLY A 50 -5.65 -1.22 9.67
N TYR A 51 -4.66 -1.49 8.81
CA TYR A 51 -4.14 -2.84 8.63
C TYR A 51 -3.55 -3.41 9.93
N ASP A 52 -4.23 -4.41 10.47
CA ASP A 52 -3.70 -5.28 11.51
C ASP A 52 -3.25 -6.61 10.87
N PRO A 53 -1.94 -6.94 10.89
CA PRO A 53 -1.43 -8.20 10.36
C PRO A 53 -2.14 -9.43 10.92
N SER A 54 -2.64 -9.37 12.15
CA SER A 54 -3.36 -10.45 12.82
C SER A 54 -4.80 -10.63 12.33
N THR A 55 -5.36 -9.63 11.65
CA THR A 55 -6.67 -9.70 10.97
C THR A 55 -6.58 -10.03 9.48
N THR A 56 -5.38 -10.38 8.99
CA THR A 56 -5.16 -10.77 7.60
C THR A 56 -6.21 -11.79 7.18
N ARG A 57 -7.07 -11.39 6.23
CA ARG A 57 -8.17 -12.23 5.77
C ARG A 57 -7.62 -13.59 5.31
N LEU A 58 -8.30 -14.66 5.71
CA LEU A 58 -8.01 -16.01 5.27
C LEU A 58 -7.83 -16.05 3.74
N GLN A 59 -6.88 -16.87 3.30
CA GLN A 59 -6.60 -17.10 1.89
C GLN A 59 -7.89 -17.46 1.17
N ARG A 60 -8.33 -16.60 0.24
CA ARG A 60 -9.61 -16.74 -0.49
C ARG A 60 -9.58 -17.82 -1.57
N VAL A 61 -8.44 -18.49 -1.74
CA VAL A 61 -8.30 -19.59 -2.69
C VAL A 61 -8.60 -20.87 -1.95
N PHE A 62 -9.71 -21.52 -2.29
CA PHE A 62 -10.03 -22.84 -1.77
C PHE A 62 -8.99 -23.84 -2.29
N ALA A 63 -8.34 -24.56 -1.39
CA ALA A 63 -7.50 -25.72 -1.73
C ALA A 63 -8.26 -27.01 -1.37
N VAL A 64 -8.15 -28.03 -2.22
CA VAL A 64 -8.69 -29.37 -1.93
C VAL A 64 -7.71 -30.09 -1.00
N ALA A 65 -8.14 -30.41 0.22
CA ALA A 65 -7.36 -31.20 1.17
C ALA A 65 -7.77 -32.69 1.11
N GLN A 66 -6.79 -33.60 1.08
CA GLN A 66 -7.05 -35.03 1.26
C GLN A 66 -7.10 -35.38 2.75
N ARG A 67 -8.19 -36.04 3.17
CA ARG A 67 -8.34 -36.56 4.54
C ARG A 67 -7.76 -37.96 4.62
N SER A 68 -6.90 -38.23 5.60
CA SER A 68 -6.39 -39.58 5.87
C SER A 68 -7.54 -40.53 6.30
N PRO A 69 -7.53 -41.80 5.88
CA PRO A 69 -8.50 -42.80 6.32
C PRO A 69 -8.46 -42.95 7.84
N ARG A 70 -9.64 -43.18 8.44
CA ARG A 70 -9.78 -43.43 9.87
C ARG A 70 -9.64 -44.91 10.18
#